data_AF-A0A377BW39-F1
#
_entry.id   AF-A0A377BW39-F1
#
_cell.length_a   1.000
_cell.length_b   1.000
_cell.length_c   1.000
_cell.angle_alpha   90.00
_cell.angle_beta   90.00
_cell.angle_gamma   90.00
#
_symmetry.space_group_name_H-M   'P 1'
#
loop_
_entity.id
_entity.type
_entity.pdbx_description
1 polymer ?
#
loop_
_entity_poly.entity_id
_entity_poly.type
_entity_poly.pdbx_seq_one_letter_code
_entity_poly.pdbx_strand_id
1 'polypeptide(L)' 'MTAEELIELYENSIAEHKSVYNNSKFIKTNLLIVNEIFNIIMMNKSFQHILEQENLSELPSQILTPVNKEVLK' A
#
# COMPACT_ATOMS: atom_id res chain seq x y z
N MET A 1 -32.62 19.56 11.48
CA MET A 1 -32.62 18.25 10.82
C MET A 1 -33.97 18.00 10.20
N THR A 2 -34.13 18.52 9.00
CA THR A 2 -35.21 18.17 8.08
C THR A 2 -34.91 16.84 7.39
N ALA A 3 -35.87 16.31 6.64
CA ALA A 3 -35.67 15.10 5.85
C ALA A 3 -34.62 15.33 4.75
N GLU A 4 -34.59 16.51 4.12
CA GLU A 4 -33.58 16.85 3.10
C GLU A 4 -32.17 16.87 3.71
N GLU A 5 -32.00 17.51 4.88
CA GLU A 5 -30.71 17.57 5.58
C GLU A 5 -30.20 16.15 5.95
N LEU A 6 -31.10 15.22 6.28
CA LEU A 6 -30.74 13.84 6.59
C LEU A 6 -30.33 13.03 5.34
N ILE A 7 -31.03 13.23 4.22
CA ILE A 7 -30.69 12.60 2.94
C ILE A 7 -29.31 13.08 2.48
N GLU A 8 -29.08 14.40 2.50
CA GLU A 8 -27.81 14.98 2.09
C GLU A 8 -26.64 14.46 2.94
N LEU A 9 -26.83 14.38 4.27
CA LEU A 9 -25.81 13.86 5.18
C LEU A 9 -25.49 12.38 4.90
N TYR A 10 -26.50 11.58 4.58
CA TYR A 10 -26.33 10.17 4.21
C TYR A 10 -25.59 10.01 2.88
N GLU A 11 -25.97 10.77 1.85
CA GLU A 11 -25.32 10.75 0.54
C GLU A 11 -23.85 11.18 0.63
N ASN A 12 -23.56 12.23 1.40
CA ASN A 12 -22.20 12.70 1.66
C ASN A 12 -21.37 11.63 2.38
N SER A 13 -21.92 10.96 3.40
CA SER A 13 -21.22 9.87 4.09
C SER A 13 -20.87 8.71 3.15
N ILE A 14 -21.79 8.32 2.26
CA ILE A 14 -21.51 7.29 1.25
C ILE A 14 -20.39 7.75 0.30
N ALA A 15 -20.43 9.00 -0.14
CA ALA A 15 -19.42 9.54 -1.04
C ALA A 15 -18.02 9.54 -0.40
N GLU A 16 -17.93 9.95 0.86
CA GLU A 16 -16.69 9.90 1.65
C GLU A 16 -16.17 8.47 1.79
N HIS A 17 -17.03 7.52 2.18
CA HIS A 17 -16.65 6.11 2.30
C HIS A 17 -16.14 5.53 0.97
N LYS A 18 -16.81 5.84 -0.15
CA LYS A 18 -16.36 5.41 -1.48
C LYS A 18 -15.00 6.02 -1.83
N SER A 19 -14.80 7.30 -1.53
CA SER A 19 -13.52 7.99 -1.77
C SER A 19 -12.38 7.34 -0.98
N VAL A 20 -12.57 7.12 0.32
CA VAL A 20 -11.60 6.44 1.19
C VAL A 20 -11.29 5.02 0.67
N TYR A 21 -12.32 4.24 0.35
CA TYR A 21 -12.15 2.89 -0.17
C TYR A 21 -11.35 2.87 -1.47
N ASN A 22 -11.69 3.75 -2.43
CA ASN A 22 -11.00 3.83 -3.71
C ASN A 22 -9.53 4.23 -3.53
N ASN A 23 -9.25 5.19 -2.65
CA ASN A 23 -7.89 5.61 -2.33
C ASN A 23 -7.08 4.49 -1.68
N SER A 24 -7.65 3.80 -0.68
CA SER A 24 -7.01 2.63 -0.07
C SER A 24 -6.75 1.52 -1.08
N LYS A 25 -7.69 1.24 -1.98
CA LYS A 25 -7.52 0.24 -3.04
C LYS A 25 -6.38 0.62 -3.98
N PHE A 26 -6.32 1.87 -4.41
CA PHE A 26 -5.24 2.38 -5.25
C PHE A 26 -3.87 2.26 -4.57
N ILE A 27 -3.75 2.70 -3.32
CA ILE A 27 -2.51 2.60 -2.53
C ILE A 27 -2.11 1.13 -2.38
N LYS A 28 -3.04 0.24 -2.03
CA LYS A 28 -2.78 -1.21 -1.90
C LYS A 28 -2.24 -1.80 -3.21
N THR A 29 -2.86 -1.47 -4.34
CA THR A 29 -2.38 -1.93 -5.66
C THR A 29 -0.96 -1.46 -5.93
N ASN A 30 -0.65 -0.19 -5.67
CA ASN A 30 0.70 0.33 -5.89
C ASN A 30 1.74 -0.32 -4.97
N LEU A 31 1.41 -0.56 -3.70
CA LEU A 31 2.29 -1.26 -2.77
C LEU A 31 2.58 -2.70 -3.23
N LEU A 32 1.58 -3.40 -3.76
CA LEU A 32 1.78 -4.74 -4.32
C LEU A 32 2.72 -4.71 -5.54
N ILE A 33 2.55 -3.73 -6.44
CA ILE A 33 3.42 -3.55 -7.61
C ILE A 33 4.86 -3.25 -7.17
N VAL A 34 5.06 -2.33 -6.22
CA VAL A 34 6.39 -2.00 -5.68
C VAL A 34 7.05 -3.24 -5.07
N ASN A 35 6.30 -4.00 -4.27
CA ASN A 35 6.80 -5.24 -3.68
C ASN A 35 7.22 -6.26 -4.76
N GLU A 36 6.45 -6.40 -5.84
CA GLU A 36 6.80 -7.30 -6.95
C GLU A 36 8.06 -6.85 -7.69
N ILE A 37 8.18 -5.55 -8.00
CA ILE A 37 9.38 -4.97 -8.60
C ILE A 37 10.61 -5.26 -7.72
N PHE A 38 10.51 -5.02 -6.42
CA PHE A 38 11.63 -5.29 -5.50
C PHE A 38 11.96 -6.78 -5.42
N ASN A 39 10.97 -7.68 -5.42
CA ASN A 39 11.23 -9.11 -5.46
C ASN A 39 12.03 -9.50 -6.71
N ILE A 40 11.64 -8.99 -7.88
CA ILE A 40 12.34 -9.27 -9.14
C ILE A 40 13.78 -8.72 -9.12
N ILE A 41 13.96 -7.45 -8.74
CA ILE A 41 15.27 -6.81 -8.72
C ILE A 41 16.18 -7.50 -7.69
N MET A 42 15.64 -7.91 -6.54
CA MET A 42 16.39 -8.65 -5.52
C MET A 42 16.82 -10.06 -5.96
N MET A 43 16.27 -10.63 -7.05
CA MET A 43 16.82 -11.87 -7.62
C MET A 43 18.14 -11.64 -8.37
N ASN A 44 18.49 -10.38 -8.68
CA ASN A 44 19.72 -10.04 -9.38
C ASN A 44 20.91 -9.94 -8.41
N LYS A 45 21.89 -10.83 -8.58
CA LYS A 45 23.10 -10.87 -7.72
C LYS A 45 23.98 -9.63 -7.83
N SER A 46 24.07 -9.02 -9.01
CA SER A 46 24.84 -7.78 -9.18
C SER A 46 24.21 -6.63 -8.41
N PHE A 47 22.87 -6.56 -8.40
CA PHE A 47 22.16 -5.57 -7.58
C PHE A 47 22.35 -5.80 -6.08
N GLN A 48 22.25 -7.05 -5.63
CA GLN A 48 22.56 -7.39 -4.22
C GLN A 48 23.98 -6.96 -3.84
N HIS A 49 24.95 -7.20 -4.71
CA HIS A 49 26.33 -6.80 -4.46
C HIS A 49 26.52 -5.28 -4.35
N ILE A 50 25.82 -4.50 -5.18
CA ILE A 50 25.81 -3.03 -5.08
C ILE A 50 25.24 -2.60 -3.72
N LEU A 51 24.12 -3.19 -3.28
CA LEU A 51 23.54 -2.87 -1.97
C LEU A 51 24.51 -3.19 -0.82
N GLU A 52 25.23 -4.31 -0.89
CA GLU A 52 26.26 -4.64 0.10
C GLU A 52 27.39 -3.61 0.12
N GLN A 53 27.89 -3.21 -1.06
CA GLN A 53 28.95 -2.21 -1.18
C GLN A 53 28.54 -0.84 -0.63
N GLU A 54 27.28 -0.46 -0.79
CA GLU A 54 26.75 0.81 -0.31
C GLU A 54 26.22 0.75 1.14
N ASN A 55 26.32 -0.39 1.84
CA ASN A 55 25.72 -0.63 3.16
C ASN A 55 24.19 -0.44 3.19
N LEU A 56 23.50 -0.83 2.12
CA LEU A 56 22.05 -0.68 1.93
C LEU A 56 21.27 -2.02 1.94
N SER A 57 21.90 -3.12 2.34
CA SER A 57 21.32 -4.47 2.31
C SER A 57 20.02 -4.62 3.12
N GLU A 58 19.77 -3.75 4.09
CA GLU A 58 18.55 -3.75 4.91
C GLU A 58 17.38 -2.96 4.29
N LEU A 59 17.60 -2.14 3.26
CA LEU A 59 16.52 -1.36 2.64
C LEU A 59 15.44 -2.24 1.98
N PRO A 60 15.80 -3.30 1.22
CA PRO A 60 14.79 -4.15 0.58
C PRO A 60 13.88 -4.84 1.61
N SER A 61 14.38 -5.20 2.80
CA SER A 61 13.57 -5.86 3.82
C SER A 61 12.45 -4.96 4.35
N GLN A 62 12.67 -3.64 4.40
CA GLN A 62 11.66 -2.66 4.80
C GLN A 62 10.51 -2.53 3.78
N ILE A 63 10.79 -2.83 2.50
CA ILE A 63 9.84 -2.73 1.39
C ILE A 63 9.13 -4.07 1.17
N LEU A 64 9.87 -5.17 1.28
CA LEU A 64 9.38 -6.54 1.10
C LEU A 64 8.63 -7.08 2.33
N THR A 65 8.59 -6.34 3.44
CA THR A 65 7.78 -6.73 4.60
C THR A 65 6.32 -6.83 4.18
N PRO A 66 5.60 -7.93 4.51
CA PRO A 66 4.27 -8.13 4.00
C PRO A 66 3.33 -7.02 4.48
N VAL A 67 2.61 -6.42 3.54
CA VAL A 67 1.39 -5.60 3.78
C VAL A 67 0.30 -6.39 4.54
N ASN A 68 0.53 -7.68 4.83
CA ASN A 68 -0.41 -8.65 5.43
C ASN A 68 -0.12 -9.04 6.89
N LYS A 69 0.71 -8.31 7.65
CA LYS A 69 0.88 -8.63 9.10
C LYS A 69 -0.40 -8.44 9.95
N GLU A 70 -1.50 -7.92 9.38
CA GLU A 70 -2.75 -7.64 10.12
C GLU A 70 -3.90 -8.65 9.92
N VAL A 71 -3.69 -9.85 9.35
CA VAL A 71 -4.76 -10.88 9.23
C VAL A 71 -4.50 -12.12 10.10
N LEU A 72 -3.65 -12.00 11.13
CA LEU A 72 -3.46 -13.04 12.15
C LEU A 72 -3.68 -12.45 13.55
N LYS A 73 -4.94 -12.18 13.87
CA LYS A 73 -5.45 -12.15 15.25
C LYS A 73 -6.85 -12.73 15.26
#